data_AF-A0A0D2HKG6-F1
#
_entry.id   AF-A0A0D2HKG6-F1
#
_cell.length_a   1.000
_cell.length_b   1.000
_cell.length_c   1.000
_cell.angle_alpha   90.00
_cell.angle_beta   90.00
_cell.angle_gamma   90.00
#
_symmetry.space_group_name_H-M   'P 1'
#
loop_
_entity.id
_entity.type
_entity.pdbx_description
1 polymer ?
#
loop_
_entity_poly.entity_id
_entity_poly.type
_entity_poly.pdbx_seq_one_letter_code
_entity_poly.pdbx_strand_id
1 'polypeptide(L)'
;MQTKQQKRVLQVLDWGRLDYQEALKRQLELVKARQEDRAPDSLILVEHPPVITLGRGGGGGDLLLGKEDLCANGFGLFETDRGGKATSHMPGQMVAYPVVRVADHDLHRFLKNLLKACSEVIRSLGLKPERNPDQPGLWVNGAKAASVGIAVKKWVTYHGLALNVCPDLNGFNLIVPCGLPGQPVTSLEKELGRKPDMEQVKKDFAWAFAKAFDYTEVNFVKPVKPGHPKWLVRPAPPVEPITRMENLLKDQALATVCQSAHCPNLGECFNRGTATFMILGDRCTRNCRFCAVEKGPLGPPDPQEPKRLAVAAQNLNLDYVVITSVTRDDLPDGGSRQFAECIYQVREKCPAAKVEVLTPDFQGKQSALATVFQAGPNVFNHNLETVPRLYRAVRPQAVYRRSLEVLGAAAAAGLLVKSGLMLGLGEELKELKQVFKDLVRAGCVSLTLGQYLPPSADHAPLVRYVSPEEFARLKNLALSMGLRQVAAGPLVRSSYRAEELFYADQQAREA
;
A
#
# COMPACT_ATOMS: atom_id res chain seq x y z
N MET A 1 -15.95 -32.59 -43.69
CA MET A 1 -15.54 -31.27 -43.19
C MET A 1 -15.83 -31.22 -41.70
N GLN A 2 -14.83 -31.44 -40.85
CA GLN A 2 -14.98 -31.28 -39.39
C GLN A 2 -15.05 -29.78 -39.09
N THR A 3 -16.21 -29.31 -38.65
CA THR A 3 -16.39 -27.98 -38.08
C THR A 3 -15.39 -27.80 -36.93
N LYS A 4 -14.43 -26.87 -37.08
CA LYS A 4 -13.55 -26.44 -35.98
C LYS A 4 -14.43 -25.97 -34.83
N GLN A 5 -14.58 -26.77 -33.78
CA GLN A 5 -15.21 -26.34 -32.53
C GLN A 5 -14.47 -25.08 -32.06
N GLN A 6 -15.21 -23.98 -31.94
CA GLN A 6 -14.69 -22.71 -31.48
C GLN A 6 -14.22 -22.90 -30.03
N LYS A 7 -12.91 -22.73 -29.77
CA LYS A 7 -12.33 -22.88 -28.43
C LYS A 7 -13.03 -21.94 -27.45
N ARG A 8 -13.69 -22.48 -26.41
CA ARG A 8 -14.24 -21.69 -25.30
C ARG A 8 -13.21 -21.63 -24.19
N VAL A 9 -12.66 -20.44 -23.97
CA VAL A 9 -11.65 -20.19 -22.94
C VAL A 9 -12.33 -19.53 -21.74
N LEU A 10 -12.13 -20.08 -20.55
CA LEU A 10 -12.50 -19.44 -19.28
C LEU A 10 -11.33 -18.62 -18.75
N GLN A 11 -11.54 -17.34 -18.49
CA GLN A 11 -10.56 -16.49 -17.84
C GLN A 11 -10.71 -16.57 -16.32
N VAL A 12 -9.70 -17.04 -15.60
CA VAL A 12 -9.74 -17.11 -14.13
C VAL A 12 -8.95 -15.96 -13.55
N LEU A 13 -9.61 -15.14 -12.72
CA LEU A 13 -9.03 -13.97 -12.04
C LEU A 13 -9.02 -14.23 -10.54
N ASP A 14 -7.85 -14.17 -9.89
CA ASP A 14 -7.76 -14.17 -8.43
C ASP A 14 -7.54 -12.74 -7.93
N TRP A 15 -8.49 -12.21 -7.16
CA TRP A 15 -8.40 -10.87 -6.58
C TRP A 15 -7.80 -10.86 -5.18
N GLY A 16 -7.36 -12.01 -4.66
CA GLY A 16 -6.86 -12.15 -3.30
C GLY A 16 -7.94 -11.75 -2.30
N ARG A 17 -7.57 -10.91 -1.34
CA ARG A 17 -8.52 -10.30 -0.40
C ARG A 17 -8.92 -8.91 -0.87
N LEU A 18 -10.22 -8.68 -1.06
CA LEU A 18 -10.74 -7.42 -1.56
C LEU A 18 -11.97 -6.98 -0.77
N ASP A 19 -12.12 -5.67 -0.55
CA ASP A 19 -13.37 -5.11 -0.01
C ASP A 19 -14.58 -5.46 -0.90
N TYR A 20 -15.74 -5.71 -0.28
CA TYR A 20 -16.92 -6.16 -1.01
C TYR A 20 -17.44 -5.11 -2.01
N GLN A 21 -17.44 -3.83 -1.64
CA GLN A 21 -17.92 -2.75 -2.51
C GLN A 21 -17.02 -2.62 -3.75
N GLU A 22 -15.71 -2.67 -3.53
CA GLU A 22 -14.73 -2.62 -4.62
C GLU A 22 -14.82 -3.85 -5.52
N ALA A 23 -15.03 -5.05 -4.94
CA ALA A 23 -15.25 -6.26 -5.71
C ALA A 23 -16.54 -6.17 -6.56
N LEU A 24 -17.63 -5.64 -6.00
CA LEU A 24 -18.88 -5.44 -6.73
C LEU A 24 -18.70 -4.46 -7.89
N LYS A 25 -17.99 -3.35 -7.67
CA LYS A 25 -17.68 -2.39 -8.74
C LYS A 25 -16.92 -3.06 -9.89
N ARG A 26 -15.87 -3.82 -9.60
CA ARG A 26 -15.10 -4.56 -10.62
C ARG A 26 -15.93 -5.63 -11.32
N GLN A 27 -16.80 -6.33 -10.60
CA GLN A 27 -17.75 -7.28 -11.21
C GLN A 27 -18.64 -6.57 -12.23
N LEU A 28 -19.21 -5.41 -11.88
CA LEU A 28 -20.09 -4.66 -12.78
C LEU A 28 -19.36 -4.13 -14.03
N GLU A 29 -18.09 -3.75 -13.90
CA GLU A 29 -17.23 -3.39 -15.04
C GLU A 29 -17.01 -4.58 -15.98
N LEU A 30 -16.71 -5.77 -15.43
CA LEU A 30 -16.57 -7.00 -16.21
C LEU A 30 -17.90 -7.43 -16.85
N VAL A 31 -19.01 -7.30 -16.13
CA VAL A 31 -20.37 -7.57 -16.66
C VAL A 31 -20.63 -6.69 -17.87
N LYS A 32 -20.36 -5.38 -17.77
CA LYS A 32 -20.52 -4.44 -18.88
C LYS A 32 -19.62 -4.83 -20.07
N ALA A 33 -18.35 -5.09 -19.81
CA ALA A 33 -17.40 -5.49 -20.86
C ALA A 33 -17.82 -6.81 -21.55
N ARG A 34 -18.32 -7.78 -20.79
CA ARG A 34 -18.83 -9.05 -21.31
C ARG A 34 -20.11 -8.85 -22.12
N GLN A 35 -21.05 -8.04 -21.66
CA GLN A 35 -22.28 -7.70 -22.40
C GLN A 35 -22.00 -7.09 -23.77
N GLU A 36 -20.94 -6.28 -23.85
CA GLU A 36 -20.45 -5.62 -25.07
C GLU A 36 -19.47 -6.50 -25.87
N ASP A 37 -19.28 -7.77 -25.48
CA ASP A 37 -18.34 -8.72 -26.08
C ASP A 37 -16.87 -8.23 -26.17
N ARG A 38 -16.48 -7.29 -25.29
CA ARG A 38 -15.11 -6.76 -25.14
C ARG A 38 -14.24 -7.55 -24.17
N ALA A 39 -14.81 -8.52 -23.46
CA ALA A 39 -14.11 -9.40 -22.53
C ALA A 39 -14.61 -10.85 -22.69
N PRO A 40 -13.76 -11.85 -22.39
CA PRO A 40 -14.17 -13.25 -22.37
C PRO A 40 -15.01 -13.58 -21.12
N ASP A 41 -15.63 -14.76 -21.10
CA ASP A 41 -16.26 -15.31 -19.90
C ASP A 41 -15.20 -15.43 -18.79
N SER A 42 -15.52 -14.92 -17.59
CA SER A 42 -14.57 -14.81 -16.48
C SER A 42 -15.09 -15.50 -15.22
N LEU A 43 -14.20 -16.19 -14.50
CA LEU A 43 -14.45 -16.68 -13.15
C LEU A 43 -13.53 -15.94 -12.18
N ILE A 44 -14.12 -15.17 -11.28
CA ILE A 44 -13.38 -14.42 -10.27
C ILE A 44 -13.37 -15.23 -8.98
N LEU A 45 -12.19 -15.39 -8.37
CA LEU A 45 -11.98 -15.99 -7.06
C LEU A 45 -11.47 -14.91 -6.11
N VAL A 46 -12.08 -14.79 -4.93
CA VAL A 46 -11.80 -13.70 -3.99
C VAL A 46 -12.16 -14.11 -2.56
N GLU A 47 -11.46 -13.50 -1.60
CA GLU A 47 -11.82 -13.49 -0.18
C GLU A 47 -12.26 -12.08 0.21
N HIS A 48 -13.18 -11.97 1.17
CA HIS A 48 -13.60 -10.68 1.72
C HIS A 48 -13.15 -10.51 3.17
N PRO A 49 -12.81 -9.27 3.60
CA PRO A 49 -12.87 -8.89 5.00
C PRO A 49 -14.27 -9.17 5.59
N PRO A 50 -14.42 -9.17 6.94
CA PRO A 50 -15.71 -9.39 7.59
C PRO A 50 -16.81 -8.47 7.05
N VAL A 51 -17.83 -9.06 6.43
CA VAL A 51 -18.94 -8.31 5.82
C VAL A 51 -20.21 -9.14 5.75
N ILE A 52 -21.34 -8.54 6.07
CA ILE A 52 -22.66 -9.13 5.88
C ILE A 52 -23.26 -8.55 4.61
N THR A 53 -23.77 -9.42 3.74
CA THR A 53 -24.51 -9.01 2.54
C THR A 53 -25.97 -9.41 2.65
N LEU A 54 -26.87 -8.49 2.32
CA LEU A 54 -28.32 -8.71 2.25
C LEU A 54 -28.74 -8.80 0.79
N GLY A 55 -29.22 -9.96 0.35
CA GLY A 55 -29.79 -10.14 -0.99
C GLY A 55 -31.25 -9.66 -1.09
N ARG A 56 -31.82 -9.70 -2.30
CA ARG A 56 -33.19 -9.22 -2.59
C ARG A 56 -34.29 -9.90 -1.77
N GLY A 57 -34.06 -11.14 -1.33
CA GLY A 57 -35.03 -11.91 -0.55
C GLY A 57 -34.92 -11.70 0.96
N GLY A 58 -33.95 -10.90 1.42
CA GLY A 58 -33.71 -10.62 2.82
C GLY A 58 -34.10 -9.21 3.26
N GLY A 59 -34.05 -8.97 4.57
CA GLY A 59 -34.36 -7.68 5.18
C GLY A 59 -33.84 -7.57 6.61
N GLY A 60 -34.24 -6.50 7.32
CA GLY A 60 -33.75 -6.23 8.69
C GLY A 60 -33.98 -7.37 9.69
N GLY A 61 -35.00 -8.21 9.48
CA GLY A 61 -35.28 -9.39 10.30
C GLY A 61 -34.31 -10.57 10.13
N ASP A 62 -33.40 -10.51 9.15
CA ASP A 62 -32.32 -11.50 9.00
C ASP A 62 -31.04 -11.11 9.74
N LEU A 63 -31.00 -9.93 10.37
CA LEU A 63 -29.89 -9.45 11.18
C LEU A 63 -30.20 -9.65 12.67
N LEU A 64 -29.24 -10.20 13.42
CA LEU A 64 -29.38 -10.37 14.87
C LEU A 64 -28.82 -9.17 15.66
N LEU A 65 -28.14 -8.24 14.97
CA LEU A 65 -27.59 -7.00 15.52
C LEU A 65 -28.00 -5.80 14.65
N GLY A 66 -28.11 -4.63 15.29
CA GLY A 66 -28.30 -3.37 14.59
C GLY A 66 -27.08 -3.02 13.73
N LYS A 67 -27.28 -2.15 12.73
CA LYS A 67 -26.21 -1.71 11.82
C LYS A 67 -25.01 -1.09 12.56
N GLU A 68 -25.27 -0.32 13.62
CA GLU A 68 -24.23 0.32 14.43
C GLU A 68 -23.41 -0.73 15.21
N ASP A 69 -24.07 -1.73 15.78
CA ASP A 69 -23.41 -2.82 16.50
C ASP A 69 -22.60 -3.72 15.57
N LEU A 70 -23.07 -3.98 14.35
CA LEU A 70 -22.30 -4.71 13.34
C LEU A 70 -20.99 -4.00 13.00
N CYS A 71 -21.05 -2.68 12.79
CA CYS A 71 -19.85 -1.87 12.55
C CYS A 71 -18.91 -1.85 13.77
N ALA A 72 -19.45 -1.76 14.99
CA ALA A 72 -18.67 -1.83 16.23
C ALA A 72 -17.95 -3.19 16.39
N ASN A 73 -18.54 -4.27 15.87
CA ASN A 73 -17.94 -5.61 15.83
C ASN A 73 -17.04 -5.85 14.60
N GLY A 74 -16.76 -4.82 13.81
CA GLY A 74 -15.83 -4.89 12.67
C GLY A 74 -16.43 -5.46 11.39
N PHE A 75 -17.76 -5.55 11.27
CA PHE A 75 -18.45 -6.03 10.07
C PHE A 75 -18.95 -4.85 9.21
N GLY A 76 -18.68 -4.92 7.90
CA GLY A 76 -19.44 -4.13 6.93
C GLY A 76 -20.86 -4.68 6.75
N LEU A 77 -21.82 -3.83 6.38
CA LEU A 77 -23.16 -4.23 5.96
C LEU A 77 -23.46 -3.67 4.57
N PHE A 78 -23.76 -4.57 3.61
CA PHE A 78 -24.06 -4.20 2.23
C PHE A 78 -25.38 -4.79 1.76
N GLU A 79 -26.26 -3.94 1.26
CA GLU A 79 -27.42 -4.37 0.49
C GLU A 79 -27.01 -4.66 -0.95
N THR A 80 -27.54 -5.75 -1.49
CA THR A 80 -27.11 -6.32 -2.75
C THR A 80 -28.30 -6.76 -3.57
N ASP A 81 -28.11 -6.75 -4.87
CA ASP A 81 -29.10 -7.20 -5.83
C ASP A 81 -28.97 -8.69 -6.18
N ARG A 82 -28.18 -9.47 -5.44
CA ARG A 82 -28.15 -10.94 -5.58
C ARG A 82 -29.42 -11.58 -5.03
N GLY A 83 -29.75 -12.75 -5.56
CA GLY A 83 -30.73 -13.63 -4.96
C GLY A 83 -30.32 -14.11 -3.55
N GLY A 84 -31.30 -14.62 -2.81
CA GLY A 84 -31.13 -15.10 -1.44
C GLY A 84 -31.29 -14.01 -0.38
N LYS A 85 -31.13 -14.40 0.89
CA LYS A 85 -31.25 -13.54 2.09
C LYS A 85 -29.87 -13.07 2.59
N ALA A 86 -29.73 -12.84 3.89
CA ALA A 86 -28.45 -12.53 4.53
C ALA A 86 -27.41 -13.66 4.38
N THR A 87 -26.16 -13.30 4.12
CA THR A 87 -25.00 -14.18 4.29
C THR A 87 -23.84 -13.39 4.89
N SER A 88 -23.01 -14.07 5.65
CA SER A 88 -21.78 -13.52 6.21
C SER A 88 -20.60 -13.95 5.36
N HIS A 89 -19.71 -13.01 5.09
CA HIS A 89 -18.43 -13.26 4.47
C HIS A 89 -17.28 -12.99 5.43
N MET A 90 -16.34 -13.92 5.47
CA MET A 90 -15.19 -13.88 6.38
C MET A 90 -13.92 -14.29 5.63
N PRO A 91 -12.74 -13.79 6.05
CA PRO A 91 -11.47 -14.35 5.60
C PRO A 91 -11.44 -15.87 5.76
N GLY A 92 -10.89 -16.60 4.79
CA GLY A 92 -10.93 -18.07 4.78
C GLY A 92 -12.13 -18.68 4.02
N GLN A 93 -13.01 -17.87 3.44
CA GLN A 93 -13.98 -18.33 2.43
C GLN A 93 -13.45 -18.18 1.01
N MET A 94 -13.60 -19.22 0.18
CA MET A 94 -13.47 -19.06 -1.26
C MET A 94 -14.78 -18.52 -1.82
N VAL A 95 -14.81 -17.24 -2.22
CA VAL A 95 -15.94 -16.65 -2.92
C VAL A 95 -15.64 -16.64 -4.42
N ALA A 96 -16.56 -17.22 -5.19
CA ALA A 96 -16.48 -17.36 -6.63
C ALA A 96 -17.57 -16.52 -7.28
N TYR A 97 -17.20 -15.58 -8.14
CA TYR A 97 -18.11 -14.77 -8.96
C TYR A 97 -17.94 -15.12 -10.43
N PRO A 98 -18.80 -15.98 -11.00
CA PRO A 98 -18.82 -16.20 -12.44
C PRO A 98 -19.43 -14.97 -13.13
N VAL A 99 -18.68 -14.34 -14.02
CA VAL A 99 -19.15 -13.30 -14.95
C VAL A 99 -19.17 -13.90 -16.34
N VAL A 100 -20.26 -14.62 -16.63
CA VAL A 100 -20.40 -15.42 -17.85
C VAL A 100 -21.80 -15.22 -18.43
N ARG A 101 -21.94 -15.48 -19.74
CA ARG A 101 -23.25 -15.44 -20.40
C ARG A 101 -24.05 -16.71 -20.07
N VAL A 102 -25.30 -16.56 -19.63
CA VAL A 102 -26.19 -17.68 -19.31
C VAL A 102 -26.63 -18.36 -20.61
N ALA A 103 -26.13 -19.56 -20.87
CA ALA A 103 -26.47 -20.34 -22.06
C ALA A 103 -27.97 -20.69 -22.07
N ASP A 104 -28.59 -20.61 -23.25
CA ASP A 104 -30.02 -20.86 -23.51
C ASP A 104 -30.99 -20.12 -22.59
N HIS A 105 -30.53 -19.05 -21.94
CA HIS A 105 -31.32 -18.28 -20.96
C HIS A 105 -31.84 -19.11 -19.77
N ASP A 106 -31.18 -20.23 -19.46
CA ASP A 106 -31.55 -21.14 -18.37
C ASP A 106 -30.70 -20.93 -17.11
N LEU A 107 -31.25 -20.15 -16.18
CA LEU A 107 -30.62 -19.87 -14.90
C LEU A 107 -30.60 -21.08 -13.95
N HIS A 108 -31.57 -21.99 -14.06
CA HIS A 108 -31.64 -23.18 -13.22
C HIS A 108 -30.51 -24.15 -13.56
N ARG A 109 -30.27 -24.37 -14.86
CA ARG A 109 -29.12 -25.15 -15.34
C ARG A 109 -27.80 -24.51 -14.92
N PHE A 110 -27.68 -23.18 -15.01
CA PHE A 110 -26.50 -22.46 -14.52
C PHE A 110 -26.23 -22.75 -13.03
N LEU A 111 -27.24 -22.61 -12.17
CA LEU A 111 -27.10 -22.89 -10.74
C LEU A 111 -26.77 -24.35 -10.45
N LYS A 112 -27.39 -25.29 -11.18
CA LYS A 112 -27.12 -26.73 -11.05
C LYS A 112 -25.65 -27.06 -11.36
N ASN A 113 -25.10 -26.44 -12.41
CA ASN A 113 -23.71 -26.60 -12.83
C ASN A 113 -22.72 -25.95 -11.84
N LEU A 114 -23.04 -24.74 -11.35
CA LEU A 114 -22.23 -24.07 -10.33
C LEU A 114 -22.13 -24.90 -9.04
N LEU A 115 -23.26 -25.42 -8.56
CA LEU A 115 -23.28 -26.31 -7.39
C LEU A 115 -22.60 -27.66 -7.69
N LYS A 116 -22.63 -28.15 -8.93
CA LYS A 116 -21.93 -29.37 -9.34
C LYS A 116 -20.42 -29.18 -9.25
N ALA A 117 -19.90 -28.08 -9.78
CA ALA A 117 -18.49 -27.73 -9.68
C ALA A 117 -18.01 -27.67 -8.22
N CYS A 118 -18.75 -26.98 -7.35
CA CYS A 118 -18.43 -26.93 -5.93
C CYS A 118 -18.50 -28.32 -5.26
N SER A 119 -19.45 -29.17 -5.66
CA SER A 119 -19.56 -30.54 -5.14
C SER A 119 -18.34 -31.39 -5.52
N GLU A 120 -17.77 -31.20 -6.72
CA GLU A 120 -16.56 -31.92 -7.14
C GLU A 120 -15.35 -31.58 -6.26
N VAL A 121 -15.20 -30.31 -5.88
CA VAL A 121 -14.14 -29.87 -4.93
C VAL A 121 -14.34 -30.47 -3.54
N ILE A 122 -15.57 -30.49 -3.03
CA ILE A 122 -15.85 -31.10 -1.71
C ILE A 122 -15.53 -32.60 -1.74
N ARG A 123 -15.86 -33.29 -2.85
CA ARG A 123 -15.54 -34.72 -3.03
C ARG A 123 -14.05 -34.98 -3.17
N SER A 124 -13.29 -34.12 -3.85
CA SER A 124 -11.83 -34.31 -4.01
C SER A 124 -11.09 -34.24 -2.67
N LEU A 125 -11.67 -33.55 -1.69
CA LEU A 125 -11.17 -33.48 -0.32
C LEU A 125 -11.60 -34.66 0.56
N GLY A 126 -12.41 -35.59 0.05
CA GLY A 126 -12.88 -36.77 0.78
C GLY A 126 -14.18 -36.55 1.57
N LEU A 127 -14.88 -35.42 1.37
CA LEU A 127 -16.16 -35.13 2.00
C LEU A 127 -17.34 -35.45 1.08
N LYS A 128 -18.51 -35.69 1.66
CA LYS A 128 -19.76 -35.97 0.92
C LYS A 128 -20.63 -34.71 0.85
N PRO A 129 -20.73 -34.04 -0.31
CA PRO A 129 -21.61 -32.89 -0.47
C PRO A 129 -23.07 -33.33 -0.62
N GLU A 130 -23.95 -32.64 0.09
CA GLU A 130 -25.40 -32.84 0.11
C GLU A 130 -26.11 -31.60 -0.42
N ARG A 131 -27.28 -31.79 -1.03
CA ARG A 131 -28.16 -30.72 -1.53
C ARG A 131 -29.48 -30.79 -0.80
N ASN A 132 -30.03 -29.61 -0.51
CA ASN A 132 -31.38 -29.46 -0.01
C ASN A 132 -32.30 -28.98 -1.16
N PRO A 133 -33.41 -29.67 -1.48
CA PRO A 133 -34.35 -29.23 -2.52
C PRO A 133 -34.96 -27.85 -2.26
N ASP A 134 -35.18 -27.51 -0.99
CA ASP A 134 -35.87 -26.30 -0.57
C ASP A 134 -34.91 -25.11 -0.39
N GLN A 135 -33.59 -25.36 -0.38
CA GLN A 135 -32.60 -24.33 -0.08
C GLN A 135 -31.39 -24.36 -1.02
N PRO A 136 -31.01 -23.21 -1.59
CA PRO A 136 -29.82 -23.11 -2.41
C PRO A 136 -28.54 -23.19 -1.54
N GLY A 137 -27.61 -24.07 -1.92
CA GLY A 137 -26.32 -24.25 -1.25
C GLY A 137 -25.80 -25.68 -1.30
N LEU A 138 -24.77 -25.95 -0.52
CA LEU A 138 -24.27 -27.30 -0.24
C LEU A 138 -24.07 -27.50 1.26
N TRP A 139 -24.35 -28.73 1.70
CA TRP A 139 -24.19 -29.18 3.08
C TRP A 139 -23.16 -30.31 3.15
N VAL A 140 -22.53 -30.44 4.31
CA VAL A 140 -21.68 -31.57 4.68
C VAL A 140 -22.08 -31.95 6.10
N ASN A 141 -22.40 -33.23 6.32
CA ASN A 141 -22.82 -33.74 7.63
C ASN A 141 -23.99 -32.94 8.25
N GLY A 142 -24.98 -32.56 7.44
CA GLY A 142 -26.14 -31.78 7.87
C GLY A 142 -25.89 -30.29 8.14
N ALA A 143 -24.65 -29.80 8.05
CA ALA A 143 -24.30 -28.39 8.23
C ALA A 143 -23.94 -27.70 6.91
N LYS A 144 -24.32 -26.43 6.76
CA LYS A 144 -24.14 -25.69 5.50
C LYS A 144 -22.67 -25.31 5.30
N ALA A 145 -22.08 -25.77 4.21
CA ALA A 145 -20.69 -25.51 3.85
C ALA A 145 -20.55 -24.48 2.71
N ALA A 146 -21.57 -24.34 1.85
CA ALA A 146 -21.57 -23.35 0.79
C ALA A 146 -22.92 -22.65 0.62
N SER A 147 -22.86 -21.34 0.38
CA SER A 147 -24.00 -20.48 0.07
C SER A 147 -23.91 -20.01 -1.38
N VAL A 148 -25.05 -19.84 -2.06
CA VAL A 148 -25.09 -19.32 -3.43
C VAL A 148 -26.14 -18.23 -3.55
N GLY A 149 -25.78 -17.13 -4.21
CA GLY A 149 -26.65 -16.02 -4.52
C GLY A 149 -26.10 -15.27 -5.72
N ILE A 150 -26.84 -15.31 -6.83
CA ILE A 150 -26.45 -14.69 -8.11
C ILE A 150 -27.40 -13.57 -8.49
N ALA A 151 -26.90 -12.62 -9.27
CA ALA A 151 -27.69 -11.66 -10.03
C ALA A 151 -27.38 -11.82 -11.52
N VAL A 152 -28.32 -11.36 -12.36
CA VAL A 152 -28.19 -11.42 -13.81
C VAL A 152 -28.57 -10.07 -14.40
N LYS A 153 -27.72 -9.54 -15.29
CA LYS A 153 -28.00 -8.33 -16.06
C LYS A 153 -27.76 -8.64 -17.54
N LYS A 154 -28.79 -8.46 -18.38
CA LYS A 154 -28.75 -8.82 -19.81
C LYS A 154 -28.11 -10.20 -20.06
N TRP A 155 -28.54 -11.20 -19.27
CA TRP A 155 -28.06 -12.59 -19.33
C TRP A 155 -26.57 -12.79 -19.05
N VAL A 156 -25.91 -11.83 -18.40
CA VAL A 156 -24.56 -11.98 -17.83
C VAL A 156 -24.66 -12.01 -16.32
N THR A 157 -24.03 -13.00 -15.70
CA THR A 157 -24.07 -13.23 -14.25
C THR A 157 -23.09 -12.35 -13.48
N TYR A 158 -23.38 -12.11 -12.21
CA TYR A 158 -22.46 -11.57 -11.20
C TYR A 158 -23.00 -11.96 -9.81
N HIS A 159 -22.18 -11.75 -8.78
CA HIS A 159 -22.25 -12.53 -7.54
C HIS A 159 -22.12 -14.03 -7.81
N GLY A 160 -22.29 -14.89 -6.80
CA GLY A 160 -21.97 -16.30 -6.99
C GLY A 160 -22.02 -17.13 -5.73
N LEU A 161 -20.99 -17.93 -5.53
CA LEU A 161 -20.93 -18.98 -4.52
C LEU A 161 -19.86 -18.65 -3.49
N ALA A 162 -20.17 -18.79 -2.21
CA ALA A 162 -19.21 -18.72 -1.12
C ALA A 162 -19.07 -20.10 -0.48
N LEU A 163 -17.86 -20.66 -0.52
CA LEU A 163 -17.49 -21.94 0.10
C LEU A 163 -16.67 -21.66 1.36
N ASN A 164 -17.12 -22.19 2.50
CA ASN A 164 -16.42 -22.07 3.77
C ASN A 164 -15.22 -23.02 3.81
N VAL A 165 -14.03 -22.56 3.42
CA VAL A 165 -12.82 -23.40 3.44
C VAL A 165 -12.26 -23.48 4.85
N CYS A 166 -11.81 -22.36 5.40
CA CYS A 166 -11.29 -22.22 6.76
C CYS A 166 -11.66 -20.86 7.43
N PRO A 167 -12.89 -20.34 7.26
CA PRO A 167 -13.26 -19.09 7.91
C PRO A 167 -13.55 -19.26 9.40
N ASP A 168 -13.43 -18.16 10.15
CA ASP A 168 -14.10 -18.06 11.44
C ASP A 168 -15.62 -18.03 11.23
N LEU A 169 -16.30 -19.04 11.77
CA LEU A 169 -17.74 -19.22 11.62
C LEU A 169 -18.55 -18.30 12.56
N ASN A 170 -17.92 -17.60 13.50
CA ASN A 170 -18.61 -16.69 14.43
C ASN A 170 -19.38 -15.58 13.70
N GLY A 171 -18.94 -15.17 12.51
CA GLY A 171 -19.67 -14.20 11.68
C GLY A 171 -21.06 -14.66 11.26
N PHE A 172 -21.35 -15.96 11.29
CA PHE A 172 -22.70 -16.50 11.03
C PHE A 172 -23.62 -16.43 12.24
N ASN A 173 -23.08 -16.25 13.45
CA ASN A 173 -23.89 -16.06 14.68
C ASN A 173 -24.54 -14.67 14.74
N LEU A 174 -24.20 -13.77 13.82
CA LEU A 174 -24.71 -12.39 13.74
C LEU A 174 -25.89 -12.24 12.78
N ILE A 175 -26.23 -13.30 12.05
CA ILE A 175 -27.29 -13.31 11.05
C ILE A 175 -28.18 -14.53 11.25
N VAL A 176 -29.37 -14.50 10.66
CA VAL A 176 -30.19 -15.69 10.43
C VAL A 176 -29.84 -16.21 9.02
N PRO A 177 -28.96 -17.22 8.89
CA PRO A 177 -28.48 -17.64 7.57
C PRO A 177 -29.64 -18.18 6.75
N CYS A 178 -29.87 -17.60 5.57
CA CYS A 178 -30.97 -18.01 4.68
C CYS A 178 -32.38 -17.92 5.31
N GLY A 179 -32.53 -17.20 6.43
CA GLY A 179 -33.81 -16.97 7.11
C GLY A 179 -34.38 -18.16 7.85
N LEU A 180 -33.54 -19.13 8.25
CA LEU A 180 -33.91 -20.20 9.18
C LEU A 180 -33.11 -20.08 10.49
N PRO A 181 -33.77 -19.79 11.62
CA PRO A 181 -33.11 -19.79 12.92
C PRO A 181 -32.48 -21.15 13.24
N GLY A 182 -31.22 -21.15 13.68
CA GLY A 182 -30.56 -22.37 14.16
C GLY A 182 -30.01 -23.32 13.08
N GLN A 183 -30.00 -22.94 11.79
CA GLN A 183 -29.36 -23.77 10.78
C GLN A 183 -27.83 -23.84 11.03
N PRO A 184 -27.25 -25.04 11.25
CA PRO A 184 -25.83 -25.18 11.49
C PRO A 184 -25.02 -24.84 10.24
N VAL A 185 -23.94 -24.09 10.42
CA VAL A 185 -22.95 -23.74 9.38
C VAL A 185 -21.63 -24.44 9.72
N THR A 186 -20.91 -24.91 8.71
CA THR A 186 -19.61 -25.57 8.86
C THR A 186 -18.57 -25.03 7.87
N SER A 187 -17.33 -25.49 8.03
CA SER A 187 -16.21 -25.24 7.11
C SER A 187 -15.55 -26.57 6.73
N LEU A 188 -14.86 -26.59 5.58
CA LEU A 188 -14.10 -27.76 5.16
C LEU A 188 -13.01 -28.11 6.18
N GLU A 189 -12.35 -27.12 6.77
CA GLU A 189 -11.37 -27.31 7.84
C GLU A 189 -11.96 -28.05 9.05
N LYS A 190 -13.16 -27.66 9.48
CA LYS A 190 -13.84 -28.30 10.61
C LYS A 190 -14.20 -29.75 10.30
N GLU A 191 -14.75 -30.01 9.11
CA GLU A 191 -15.15 -31.37 8.70
C GLU A 191 -13.97 -32.30 8.40
N LEU A 192 -12.82 -31.74 7.99
CA LEU A 192 -11.61 -32.51 7.69
C LEU A 192 -10.69 -32.70 8.90
N GLY A 193 -10.86 -31.91 9.97
CA GLY A 193 -9.93 -31.87 11.10
C GLY A 193 -8.54 -31.30 10.76
N ARG A 194 -8.39 -30.67 9.59
CA ARG A 194 -7.14 -30.05 9.11
C ARG A 194 -7.44 -28.90 8.18
N LYS A 195 -6.56 -27.90 8.15
CA LYS A 195 -6.69 -26.74 7.25
C LYS A 195 -6.44 -27.11 5.78
N PRO A 196 -7.41 -26.96 4.87
CA PRO A 196 -7.19 -27.16 3.44
C PRO A 196 -6.36 -26.02 2.84
N ASP A 197 -5.60 -26.31 1.79
CA ASP A 197 -4.90 -25.28 1.02
C ASP A 197 -5.89 -24.49 0.16
N MET A 198 -6.07 -23.21 0.50
CA MET A 198 -6.97 -22.29 -0.20
C MET A 198 -6.62 -22.15 -1.68
N GLU A 199 -5.33 -22.11 -2.02
CA GLU A 199 -4.89 -21.93 -3.41
C GLU A 199 -5.19 -23.18 -4.26
N GLN A 200 -5.05 -24.36 -3.66
CA GLN A 200 -5.44 -25.61 -4.32
C GLN A 200 -6.97 -25.69 -4.48
N VAL A 201 -7.74 -25.32 -3.44
CA VAL A 201 -9.21 -25.30 -3.50
C VAL A 201 -9.72 -24.37 -4.61
N LYS A 202 -9.13 -23.18 -4.75
CA LYS A 202 -9.41 -22.23 -5.83
C LYS A 202 -9.15 -22.82 -7.21
N LYS A 203 -7.99 -23.46 -7.40
CA LYS A 203 -7.61 -24.11 -8.67
C LYS A 203 -8.56 -25.25 -9.01
N ASP A 204 -8.84 -26.13 -8.05
CA ASP A 204 -9.75 -27.27 -8.23
C ASP A 204 -11.14 -26.79 -8.61
N PHE A 205 -11.64 -25.72 -7.96
CA PHE A 205 -12.92 -25.12 -8.29
C PHE A 205 -12.94 -24.55 -9.70
N ALA A 206 -11.88 -23.85 -10.13
CA ALA A 206 -11.80 -23.30 -11.47
C ALA A 206 -11.85 -24.40 -12.55
N TRP A 207 -11.15 -25.51 -12.35
CA TRP A 207 -11.18 -26.66 -13.26
C TRP A 207 -12.54 -27.38 -13.24
N ALA A 208 -13.13 -27.59 -12.07
CA ALA A 208 -14.47 -28.19 -11.93
C ALA A 208 -15.55 -27.30 -12.58
N PHE A 209 -15.42 -25.98 -12.44
CA PHE A 209 -16.28 -25.01 -13.11
C PHE A 209 -16.11 -25.08 -14.63
N ALA A 210 -14.88 -25.05 -15.13
CA ALA A 210 -14.60 -25.15 -16.56
C ALA A 210 -15.25 -26.41 -17.18
N LYS A 211 -15.09 -27.55 -16.50
CA LYS A 211 -15.71 -28.82 -16.89
C LYS A 211 -17.24 -28.79 -16.82
N ALA A 212 -17.82 -28.20 -15.78
CA ALA A 212 -19.28 -28.14 -15.60
C ALA A 212 -19.99 -27.19 -16.59
N PHE A 213 -19.24 -26.29 -17.25
CA PHE A 213 -19.75 -25.30 -18.19
C PHE A 213 -19.18 -25.45 -19.61
N ASP A 214 -18.57 -26.61 -19.90
CA ASP A 214 -18.04 -27.00 -21.22
C ASP A 214 -17.01 -26.00 -21.79
N TYR A 215 -16.14 -25.46 -20.94
CA TYR A 215 -14.96 -24.71 -21.38
C TYR A 215 -13.84 -25.67 -21.76
N THR A 216 -13.22 -25.44 -22.92
CA THR A 216 -12.15 -26.28 -23.46
C THR A 216 -10.76 -25.90 -22.94
N GLU A 217 -10.63 -24.71 -22.35
CA GLU A 217 -9.37 -24.17 -21.86
C GLU A 217 -9.62 -23.28 -20.64
N VAL A 218 -8.72 -23.35 -19.66
CA VAL A 218 -8.73 -22.49 -18.47
C VAL A 218 -7.46 -21.65 -18.49
N ASN A 219 -7.63 -20.35 -18.63
CA ASN A 219 -6.54 -19.40 -18.58
C ASN A 219 -6.52 -18.72 -17.21
N PHE A 220 -5.62 -19.17 -16.33
CA PHE A 220 -5.32 -18.47 -15.09
C PHE A 220 -4.56 -17.20 -15.43
N VAL A 221 -5.26 -16.07 -15.37
CA VAL A 221 -4.62 -14.78 -15.47
C VAL A 221 -3.86 -14.61 -14.16
N LYS A 222 -2.53 -14.66 -14.25
CA LYS A 222 -1.70 -14.23 -13.13
C LYS A 222 -2.24 -12.89 -12.69
N PRO A 223 -2.58 -12.69 -11.40
CA PRO A 223 -3.01 -11.40 -10.94
C PRO A 223 -1.98 -10.41 -11.47
N VAL A 224 -2.44 -9.47 -12.28
CA VAL A 224 -1.69 -8.24 -12.43
C VAL A 224 -1.76 -7.69 -11.01
N LYS A 225 -0.75 -8.02 -10.16
CA LYS A 225 -0.38 -7.17 -9.03
C LYS A 225 -0.58 -5.78 -9.59
N PRO A 226 -1.50 -4.94 -9.08
CA PRO A 226 -1.80 -3.69 -9.74
C PRO A 226 -0.44 -3.08 -10.04
N GLY A 227 -0.10 -3.07 -11.34
CA GLY A 227 1.25 -2.69 -11.73
C GLY A 227 1.43 -1.30 -11.19
N HIS A 228 2.68 -0.89 -10.92
CA HIS A 228 2.91 0.52 -10.68
C HIS A 228 2.16 1.29 -11.77
N PRO A 229 1.24 2.21 -11.41
CA PRO A 229 0.54 3.01 -12.38
C PRO A 229 1.52 3.56 -13.41
N LYS A 230 1.11 3.70 -14.68
CA LYS A 230 2.07 4.05 -15.75
C LYS A 230 2.91 5.29 -15.42
N TRP A 231 2.35 6.26 -14.69
CA TRP A 231 3.03 7.48 -14.24
C TRP A 231 4.07 7.29 -13.12
N LEU A 232 4.16 6.10 -12.53
CA LEU A 232 5.19 5.69 -11.56
C LEU A 232 6.32 4.87 -12.19
N VAL A 233 6.17 4.48 -13.46
CA VAL A 233 7.20 3.73 -14.19
C VAL A 233 8.09 4.71 -14.93
N ARG A 234 9.40 4.54 -14.79
CA ARG A 234 10.41 5.33 -15.52
C ARG A 234 11.29 4.44 -16.39
N PRO A 235 11.88 4.99 -17.46
CA PRO A 235 12.93 4.31 -18.19
C PRO A 235 14.09 3.93 -17.28
N ALA A 236 14.74 2.80 -17.59
CA ALA A 236 15.95 2.42 -16.88
C ALA A 236 17.06 3.46 -17.15
N PRO A 237 17.77 3.90 -16.10
CA PRO A 237 18.92 4.81 -16.25
C PRO A 237 20.10 4.12 -16.94
N PRO A 238 21.04 4.89 -17.54
CA PRO A 238 22.29 4.34 -18.06
C PRO A 238 23.14 3.72 -16.93
N VAL A 239 23.77 2.57 -17.22
CA VAL A 239 24.52 1.79 -16.22
C VAL A 239 25.85 2.45 -15.85
N GLU A 240 26.56 3.02 -16.82
CA GLU A 240 27.92 3.55 -16.61
C GLU A 240 27.98 4.67 -15.54
N PRO A 241 27.12 5.72 -15.56
CA PRO A 241 27.14 6.75 -14.52
C PRO A 241 26.82 6.20 -13.13
N ILE A 242 25.97 5.17 -13.06
CA ILE A 242 25.63 4.50 -11.81
C ILE A 242 26.85 3.78 -11.26
N THR A 243 27.49 2.93 -12.06
CA THR A 243 28.69 2.18 -11.64
C THR A 243 29.81 3.11 -11.24
N ARG A 244 30.01 4.23 -11.97
CA ARG A 244 31.00 5.25 -11.60
C ARG A 244 30.72 5.83 -10.21
N MET A 245 29.47 6.19 -9.94
CA MET A 245 29.08 6.72 -8.62
C MET A 245 29.21 5.69 -7.50
N GLU A 246 28.80 4.45 -7.75
CA GLU A 246 28.92 3.37 -6.77
C GLU A 246 30.38 3.11 -6.39
N ASN A 247 31.29 3.11 -7.37
CA ASN A 247 32.72 2.98 -7.12
C ASN A 247 33.27 4.14 -6.31
N LEU A 248 32.93 5.39 -6.66
CA LEU A 248 33.37 6.57 -5.91
C LEU A 248 32.92 6.53 -4.43
N LEU A 249 31.66 6.15 -4.19
CA LEU A 249 31.11 6.04 -2.84
C LEU A 249 31.78 4.92 -2.05
N LYS A 250 32.04 3.78 -2.71
CA LYS A 250 32.74 2.64 -2.11
C LYS A 250 34.19 2.98 -1.75
N ASP A 251 34.92 3.64 -2.65
CA ASP A 251 36.31 4.04 -2.44
C ASP A 251 36.46 5.04 -1.29
N GLN A 252 35.43 5.87 -1.07
CA GLN A 252 35.35 6.82 0.04
C GLN A 252 34.72 6.22 1.30
N ALA A 253 34.32 4.94 1.30
CA ALA A 253 33.59 4.29 2.39
C ALA A 253 32.41 5.15 2.90
N LEU A 254 31.57 5.62 1.97
CA LEU A 254 30.40 6.45 2.23
C LEU A 254 29.12 5.70 1.87
N ALA A 255 28.11 5.78 2.74
CA ALA A 255 26.77 5.31 2.44
C ALA A 255 25.91 6.43 1.83
N THR A 256 24.91 6.05 1.04
CA THR A 256 23.89 6.98 0.55
C THR A 256 22.50 6.46 0.86
N VAL A 257 21.59 7.36 1.22
CA VAL A 257 20.17 7.01 1.35
C VAL A 257 19.59 6.58 0.01
N CYS A 258 20.18 7.01 -1.10
CA CYS A 258 19.83 6.58 -2.45
C CYS A 258 19.84 5.05 -2.58
N GLN A 259 20.92 4.43 -2.09
CA GLN A 259 21.12 2.98 -2.13
C GLN A 259 20.35 2.30 -0.98
N SER A 260 20.54 2.76 0.25
CA SER A 260 19.98 2.10 1.44
C SER A 260 18.47 2.19 1.56
N ALA A 261 17.82 3.16 0.92
CA ALA A 261 16.36 3.29 0.89
C ALA A 261 15.72 2.83 -0.43
N HIS A 262 16.48 2.19 -1.33
CA HIS A 262 16.02 1.76 -2.66
C HIS A 262 15.34 2.90 -3.46
N CYS A 263 16.00 4.05 -3.54
CA CYS A 263 15.41 5.25 -4.12
C CYS A 263 15.11 5.07 -5.63
N PRO A 264 13.88 5.32 -6.10
CA PRO A 264 13.53 5.19 -7.52
C PRO A 264 14.21 6.26 -8.40
N ASN A 265 14.81 7.29 -7.80
CA ASN A 265 15.51 8.36 -8.52
C ASN A 265 17.03 8.16 -8.60
N LEU A 266 17.57 7.07 -8.05
CA LEU A 266 19.02 6.83 -7.96
C LEU A 266 19.71 7.05 -9.31
N GLY A 267 19.17 6.45 -10.37
CA GLY A 267 19.77 6.55 -11.69
C GLY A 267 19.79 7.95 -12.28
N GLU A 268 18.73 8.72 -12.09
CA GLU A 268 18.72 10.13 -12.53
C GLU A 268 19.69 10.97 -11.71
N CYS A 269 19.67 10.83 -10.38
CA CYS A 269 20.55 11.58 -9.50
C CYS A 269 22.02 11.28 -9.81
N PHE A 270 22.41 10.01 -9.93
CA PHE A 270 23.78 9.61 -10.24
C PHE A 270 24.21 10.04 -11.64
N ASN A 271 23.31 9.99 -12.62
CA ASN A 271 23.57 10.50 -13.96
C ASN A 271 23.81 12.03 -13.98
N ARG A 272 23.18 12.77 -13.05
CA ARG A 272 23.44 14.21 -12.84
C ARG A 272 24.68 14.48 -11.99
N GLY A 273 25.37 13.45 -11.50
CA GLY A 273 26.52 13.59 -10.61
C GLY A 273 26.15 13.99 -9.18
N THR A 274 24.90 13.78 -8.72
CA THR A 274 24.46 14.13 -7.36
C THR A 274 24.09 12.91 -6.52
N ALA A 275 24.32 13.01 -5.21
CA ALA A 275 23.95 12.01 -4.23
C ALA A 275 23.57 12.66 -2.89
N THR A 276 22.75 11.96 -2.10
CA THR A 276 22.47 12.33 -0.71
C THR A 276 23.27 11.42 0.21
N PHE A 277 24.24 12.01 0.90
CA PHE A 277 25.14 11.29 1.79
C PHE A 277 24.39 10.88 3.07
N MET A 278 24.54 9.62 3.46
CA MET A 278 23.98 9.10 4.70
C MET A 278 25.11 8.79 5.67
N ILE A 279 25.28 9.68 6.65
CA ILE A 279 26.33 9.60 7.68
C ILE A 279 25.88 8.70 8.84
N LEU A 280 26.82 8.34 9.72
CA LEU A 280 26.62 7.49 10.90
C LEU A 280 26.30 6.02 10.56
N GLY A 281 26.64 5.60 9.34
CA GLY A 281 26.45 4.24 8.83
C GLY A 281 25.09 4.01 8.15
N ASP A 282 24.79 2.74 7.90
CA ASP A 282 23.63 2.27 7.14
C ASP A 282 22.63 1.46 7.97
N ARG A 283 22.80 1.44 9.30
CA ARG A 283 21.91 0.76 10.24
C ARG A 283 21.38 1.68 11.31
N CYS A 284 20.08 1.61 11.54
CA CYS A 284 19.33 2.53 12.40
C CYS A 284 18.96 1.89 13.74
N THR A 285 19.00 2.68 14.82
CA THR A 285 18.46 2.31 16.13
C THR A 285 16.92 2.24 16.15
N ARG A 286 16.27 2.83 15.14
CA ARG A 286 14.82 2.88 14.98
C ARG A 286 14.31 1.98 13.87
N ASN A 287 13.04 1.58 13.95
CA ASN A 287 12.36 0.67 13.02
C ASN A 287 11.10 1.30 12.40
N CYS A 288 11.24 2.48 11.79
CA CYS A 288 10.13 3.12 11.07
C CYS A 288 9.57 2.16 10.01
N ARG A 289 8.27 1.90 10.05
CA ARG A 289 7.60 0.85 9.25
C ARG A 289 7.57 1.15 7.75
N PHE A 290 7.98 2.34 7.34
CA PHE A 290 8.10 2.73 5.92
C PHE A 290 9.53 2.60 5.37
N CYS A 291 10.54 2.50 6.23
CA CYS A 291 11.94 2.69 5.87
C CYS A 291 12.64 1.35 5.62
N ALA A 292 13.44 1.26 4.55
CA ALA A 292 14.18 0.05 4.18
C ALA A 292 15.50 -0.14 4.95
N VAL A 293 15.95 0.89 5.69
CA VAL A 293 17.21 0.88 6.43
C VAL A 293 17.17 -0.18 7.53
N GLU A 294 18.21 -1.02 7.60
CA GLU A 294 18.29 -2.14 8.53
C GLU A 294 18.46 -1.68 10.00
N LYS A 295 18.18 -2.60 10.93
CA LYS A 295 18.36 -2.36 12.37
C LYS A 295 19.84 -2.51 12.78
N GLY A 296 20.34 -1.59 13.62
CA GLY A 296 21.69 -1.57 14.18
C GLY A 296 21.85 -0.48 15.25
N PRO A 297 23.07 -0.06 15.66
CA PRO A 297 24.27 0.09 14.84
C PRO A 297 25.29 -1.04 14.95
N LEU A 298 26.34 -1.00 14.12
CA LEU A 298 27.47 -1.95 14.11
C LEU A 298 28.70 -1.48 14.90
N GLY A 299 28.74 -0.21 15.34
CA GLY A 299 29.91 0.36 16.01
C GLY A 299 29.82 1.87 16.28
N PRO A 300 30.91 2.47 16.80
CA PRO A 300 31.00 3.91 17.00
C PRO A 300 31.01 4.67 15.65
N PRO A 301 30.63 5.96 15.63
CA PRO A 301 30.80 6.81 14.44
C PRO A 301 32.25 6.84 13.96
N ASP A 302 32.44 6.82 12.64
CA ASP A 302 33.77 6.97 12.05
C ASP A 302 34.19 8.46 12.06
N PRO A 303 35.28 8.83 12.77
CA PRO A 303 35.72 10.22 12.85
C PRO A 303 36.25 10.79 11.53
N GLN A 304 36.57 9.97 10.53
CA GLN A 304 37.05 10.41 9.20
C GLN A 304 35.92 10.54 8.17
N GLU A 305 34.71 10.06 8.46
CA GLU A 305 33.55 10.16 7.57
C GLU A 305 33.27 11.60 7.10
N PRO A 306 33.31 12.65 7.96
CA PRO A 306 33.08 14.03 7.52
C PRO A 306 34.07 14.52 6.45
N LYS A 307 35.35 14.16 6.61
CA LYS A 307 36.41 14.53 5.66
C LYS A 307 36.22 13.84 4.32
N ARG A 308 35.91 12.54 4.33
CA ARG A 308 35.65 11.76 3.10
C ARG A 308 34.41 12.25 2.37
N LEU A 309 33.35 12.60 3.11
CA LEU A 309 32.15 13.22 2.54
C LEU A 309 32.48 14.52 1.81
N ALA A 310 33.28 15.40 2.43
CA ALA A 310 33.68 16.66 1.81
C ALA A 310 34.59 16.47 0.58
N VAL A 311 35.49 15.48 0.61
CA VAL A 311 36.29 15.09 -0.58
C VAL A 311 35.39 14.56 -1.70
N ALA A 312 34.42 13.71 -1.38
CA ALA A 312 33.46 13.20 -2.35
C ALA A 312 32.63 14.34 -2.96
N ALA A 313 32.14 15.28 -2.16
CA ALA A 313 31.39 16.44 -2.64
C ALA A 313 32.24 17.32 -3.59
N GLN A 314 33.52 17.52 -3.27
CA GLN A 314 34.46 18.25 -4.12
C GLN A 314 34.72 17.52 -5.44
N ASN A 315 34.99 16.20 -5.39
CA ASN A 315 35.25 15.39 -6.58
C ASN A 315 34.05 15.32 -7.54
N LEU A 316 32.84 15.46 -7.00
CA LEU A 316 31.59 15.51 -7.74
C LEU A 316 31.22 16.93 -8.19
N ASN A 317 32.00 17.94 -7.79
CA ASN A 317 31.74 19.36 -8.05
C ASN A 317 30.30 19.76 -7.67
N LEU A 318 29.87 19.37 -6.46
CA LEU A 318 28.52 19.65 -5.98
C LEU A 318 28.37 21.10 -5.51
N ASP A 319 27.47 21.84 -6.15
CA ASP A 319 27.06 23.18 -5.68
C ASP A 319 25.98 23.11 -4.56
N TYR A 320 25.41 21.94 -4.33
CA TYR A 320 24.41 21.68 -3.29
C TYR A 320 24.60 20.28 -2.71
N VAL A 321 24.88 20.20 -1.41
CA VAL A 321 25.18 18.95 -0.69
C VAL A 321 24.05 18.65 0.29
N VAL A 322 23.42 17.48 0.14
CA VAL A 322 22.41 16.99 1.09
C VAL A 322 23.03 15.92 1.99
N ILE A 323 22.95 16.13 3.30
CA ILE A 323 23.47 15.24 4.33
C ILE A 323 22.31 14.74 5.18
N THR A 324 22.12 13.42 5.27
CA THR A 324 21.16 12.78 6.17
C THR A 324 21.88 11.77 7.05
N SER A 325 21.21 11.21 8.04
CA SER A 325 21.76 10.10 8.81
C SER A 325 20.71 9.04 9.12
N VAL A 326 21.18 7.88 9.53
CA VAL A 326 20.38 6.98 10.37
C VAL A 326 20.16 7.59 11.76
N THR A 327 19.18 7.09 12.51
CA THR A 327 19.01 7.51 13.92
C THR A 327 19.98 6.74 14.81
N ARG A 328 20.68 7.46 15.69
CA ARG A 328 21.65 6.93 16.66
C ARG A 328 21.23 7.27 18.09
N ASP A 329 20.10 6.73 18.53
CA ASP A 329 19.62 6.91 19.91
C ASP A 329 20.59 6.32 20.96
N ASP A 330 21.55 5.50 20.54
CA ASP A 330 22.64 4.96 21.36
C ASP A 330 23.71 6.01 21.72
N LEU A 331 23.80 7.12 20.97
CA LEU A 331 24.77 8.18 21.23
C LEU A 331 24.20 9.27 22.16
N PRO A 332 24.99 9.80 23.10
CA PRO A 332 24.53 10.85 24.01
C PRO A 332 23.97 12.10 23.31
N ASP A 333 24.59 12.49 22.20
CA ASP A 333 24.24 13.65 21.37
C ASP A 333 23.36 13.29 20.15
N GLY A 334 22.97 12.02 20.02
CA GLY A 334 22.22 11.50 18.88
C GLY A 334 22.95 11.59 17.52
N GLY A 335 24.26 11.83 17.52
CA GLY A 335 25.08 12.04 16.32
C GLY A 335 25.09 13.49 15.78
N SER A 336 24.54 14.45 16.52
CA SER A 336 24.51 15.86 16.11
C SER A 336 25.90 16.47 15.86
N ARG A 337 26.93 16.05 16.62
CA ARG A 337 28.31 16.50 16.38
C ARG A 337 28.84 16.04 15.02
N GLN A 338 28.46 14.85 14.56
CA GLN A 338 28.87 14.34 13.25
C GLN A 338 28.27 15.17 12.11
N PHE A 339 27.00 15.58 12.23
CA PHE A 339 26.39 16.52 11.28
C PHE A 339 27.15 17.84 11.23
N ALA A 340 27.45 18.43 12.39
CA ALA A 340 28.20 19.68 12.47
C ALA A 340 29.58 19.59 11.80
N GLU A 341 30.33 18.53 12.09
CA GLU A 341 31.64 18.30 11.47
C GLU A 341 31.54 18.14 9.95
N CYS A 342 30.53 17.43 9.44
CA CYS A 342 30.32 17.32 7.99
C CYS A 342 30.03 18.68 7.35
N ILE A 343 29.21 19.53 7.98
CA ILE A 343 28.94 20.88 7.47
C ILE A 343 30.24 21.70 7.41
N TYR A 344 31.07 21.67 8.46
CA TYR A 344 32.34 22.40 8.49
C TYR A 344 33.32 21.91 7.41
N GLN A 345 33.50 20.59 7.29
CA GLN A 345 34.39 20.00 6.28
C GLN A 345 33.93 20.32 4.84
N VAL A 346 32.61 20.27 4.59
CA VAL A 346 32.07 20.64 3.27
C VAL A 346 32.31 22.11 2.98
N ARG A 347 32.13 23.01 3.94
CA ARG A 347 32.41 24.45 3.77
C ARG A 347 33.86 24.76 3.52
N GLU A 348 34.76 24.04 4.20
CA GLU A 348 36.20 24.20 4.01
C GLU A 348 36.62 23.77 2.59
N LYS A 349 36.13 22.61 2.11
CA LYS A 349 36.53 22.06 0.80
C LYS A 349 35.73 22.59 -0.38
N CYS A 350 34.47 22.97 -0.16
CA CYS A 350 33.49 23.39 -1.17
C CYS A 350 32.82 24.71 -0.72
N PRO A 351 33.55 25.83 -0.60
CA PRO A 351 33.04 27.06 0.01
C PRO A 351 31.84 27.69 -0.70
N ALA A 352 31.67 27.43 -2.00
CA ALA A 352 30.51 27.89 -2.77
C ALA A 352 29.25 27.02 -2.54
N ALA A 353 29.43 25.76 -2.13
CA ALA A 353 28.35 24.80 -2.03
C ALA A 353 27.38 25.15 -0.90
N LYS A 354 26.08 24.99 -1.16
CA LYS A 354 25.05 25.07 -0.13
C LYS A 354 24.88 23.71 0.54
N VAL A 355 24.59 23.72 1.84
CA VAL A 355 24.42 22.48 2.63
C VAL A 355 22.99 22.38 3.17
N GLU A 356 22.29 21.31 2.80
CA GLU A 356 21.02 20.90 3.42
C GLU A 356 21.26 19.71 4.33
N VAL A 357 20.73 19.77 5.55
CA VAL A 357 20.72 18.61 6.46
C VAL A 357 19.31 18.07 6.61
N LEU A 358 19.15 16.75 6.51
CA LEU A 358 17.94 16.01 6.88
C LEU A 358 18.20 15.23 8.16
N THR A 359 17.70 15.74 9.29
CA THR A 359 18.09 15.23 10.60
C THR A 359 17.06 14.28 11.21
N PRO A 360 17.48 13.36 12.10
CA PRO A 360 16.56 12.74 13.06
C PRO A 360 16.00 13.79 14.04
N ASP A 361 15.12 13.36 14.95
CA ASP A 361 14.52 14.26 15.95
C ASP A 361 15.44 14.54 17.16
N PHE A 362 16.59 13.86 17.25
CA PHE A 362 17.51 13.86 18.40
C PHE A 362 16.82 13.67 19.76
N GLN A 363 15.67 12.98 19.78
CA GLN A 363 14.78 12.87 20.94
C GLN A 363 14.34 14.23 21.54
N GLY A 364 14.43 15.32 20.77
CA GLY A 364 14.09 16.68 21.21
C GLY A 364 15.18 17.35 22.06
N LYS A 365 16.39 16.77 22.13
CA LYS A 365 17.51 17.31 22.91
C LYS A 365 17.95 18.66 22.33
N GLN A 366 17.70 19.73 23.07
CA GLN A 366 18.02 21.10 22.66
C GLN A 366 19.52 21.32 22.42
N SER A 367 20.39 20.68 23.22
CA SER A 367 21.84 20.75 23.03
C SER A 367 22.28 20.15 21.69
N ALA A 368 21.73 18.99 21.31
CA ALA A 368 22.02 18.34 20.04
C ALA A 368 21.53 19.17 18.84
N LEU A 369 20.32 19.73 18.95
CA LEU A 369 19.78 20.65 17.94
C LEU A 369 20.66 21.89 17.79
N ALA A 370 21.04 22.52 18.90
CA ALA A 370 21.90 23.70 18.91
C ALA A 370 23.26 23.43 18.25
N THR A 371 23.85 22.24 18.44
CA THR A 371 25.09 21.85 17.76
C THR A 371 24.96 21.89 16.23
N VAL A 372 23.86 21.36 15.68
CA VAL A 372 23.61 21.41 14.22
C VAL A 372 23.29 22.83 13.77
N PHE A 373 22.52 23.59 14.55
CA PHE A 373 22.16 24.96 14.20
C PHE A 373 23.37 25.89 14.16
N GLN A 374 24.29 25.77 15.12
CA GLN A 374 25.53 26.54 15.17
C GLN A 374 26.46 26.24 13.98
N ALA A 375 26.45 25.00 13.48
CA ALA A 375 27.14 24.66 12.25
C ALA A 375 26.54 25.36 11.01
N GLY A 376 25.30 25.84 11.11
CA GLY A 376 24.67 26.79 10.20
C GLY A 376 24.31 26.23 8.82
N PRO A 377 23.64 25.08 8.67
CA PRO A 377 23.23 24.60 7.35
C PRO A 377 22.37 25.64 6.61
N ASN A 378 22.43 25.66 5.27
CA ASN A 378 21.59 26.54 4.46
C ASN A 378 20.11 26.16 4.53
N VAL A 379 19.81 24.86 4.66
CA VAL A 379 18.47 24.34 4.87
C VAL A 379 18.50 23.30 5.98
N PHE A 380 17.62 23.45 6.97
CA PHE A 380 17.36 22.45 8.00
C PHE A 380 16.08 21.71 7.67
N ASN A 381 16.20 20.42 7.36
CA ASN A 381 15.11 19.55 6.97
C ASN A 381 14.82 18.52 8.07
N HIS A 382 13.57 18.41 8.50
CA HIS A 382 13.10 17.32 9.35
C HIS A 382 11.72 16.87 8.89
N ASN A 383 11.62 15.64 8.40
CA ASN A 383 10.37 15.13 7.86
C ASN A 383 9.36 14.75 8.96
N LEU A 384 8.09 15.14 8.78
CA LEU A 384 6.97 14.57 9.52
C LEU A 384 6.56 13.19 8.99
N GLU A 385 6.76 12.94 7.70
CA GLU A 385 6.44 11.71 6.96
C GLU A 385 4.94 11.42 6.80
N THR A 386 4.12 11.60 7.82
CA THR A 386 2.69 11.30 7.76
C THR A 386 1.86 12.12 8.76
N VAL A 387 0.55 11.90 8.76
CA VAL A 387 -0.43 12.58 9.63
C VAL A 387 -0.42 12.02 11.06
N PRO A 388 -0.85 12.79 12.09
CA PRO A 388 -0.79 12.39 13.49
C PRO A 388 -1.43 11.04 13.81
N ARG A 389 -2.59 10.72 13.21
CA ARG A 389 -3.30 9.45 13.41
C ARG A 389 -2.46 8.23 13.02
N LEU A 390 -1.64 8.35 11.98
CA LEU A 390 -0.82 7.26 11.44
C LEU A 390 0.57 7.18 12.09
N TYR A 391 0.97 8.18 12.88
CA TYR A 391 2.35 8.31 13.37
C TYR A 391 2.82 7.09 14.16
N ARG A 392 2.00 6.55 15.08
CA ARG A 392 2.37 5.36 15.87
C ARG A 392 2.53 4.10 15.02
N ALA A 393 1.72 3.96 13.97
CA ALA A 393 1.76 2.81 13.08
C ALA A 393 2.92 2.89 12.07
N VAL A 394 3.31 4.10 11.66
CA VAL A 394 4.35 4.33 10.63
C VAL A 394 5.72 4.63 11.24
N ARG A 395 5.76 5.33 12.38
CA ARG A 395 6.96 5.82 13.08
C ARG A 395 6.84 5.54 14.60
N PRO A 396 6.90 4.28 15.04
CA PRO A 396 6.57 3.90 16.41
C PRO A 396 7.40 4.60 17.51
N GLN A 397 8.62 5.04 17.19
CA GLN A 397 9.55 5.69 18.12
C GLN A 397 9.63 7.22 17.95
N ALA A 398 8.97 7.79 16.94
CA ALA A 398 8.93 9.25 16.74
C ALA A 398 7.64 9.83 17.32
N VAL A 399 7.66 11.11 17.68
CA VAL A 399 6.50 11.83 18.22
C VAL A 399 6.19 13.03 17.34
N TYR A 400 4.94 13.13 16.86
CA TYR A 400 4.51 14.18 15.93
C TYR A 400 4.79 15.60 16.46
N ARG A 401 4.41 15.88 17.72
CA ARG A 401 4.65 17.18 18.35
C ARG A 401 6.13 17.51 18.47
N ARG A 402 6.96 16.55 18.88
CA ARG A 402 8.42 16.72 18.94
C ARG A 402 9.01 17.06 17.58
N SER A 403 8.55 16.41 16.51
CA SER A 403 9.01 16.73 15.17
C SER A 403 8.64 18.16 14.75
N LEU A 404 7.49 18.69 15.16
CA LEU A 404 7.14 20.10 14.98
C LEU A 404 7.99 21.04 15.86
N GLU A 405 8.28 20.66 17.11
CA GLU A 405 9.16 21.42 18.01
C GLU A 405 10.58 21.52 17.46
N VAL A 406 11.11 20.45 16.84
CA VAL A 406 12.40 20.44 16.14
C VAL A 406 12.42 21.45 14.99
N LEU A 407 11.37 21.46 14.16
CA LEU A 407 11.21 22.43 13.06
C LEU A 407 11.11 23.86 13.59
N GLY A 408 10.29 24.08 14.62
CA GLY A 408 10.12 25.38 15.27
C GLY A 408 11.41 25.92 15.88
N ALA A 409 12.21 25.07 16.51
CA ALA A 409 13.51 25.45 17.07
C ALA A 409 14.50 25.87 15.97
N ALA A 410 14.52 25.16 14.83
CA ALA A 410 15.35 25.53 13.69
C ALA A 410 14.92 26.88 13.07
N ALA A 411 13.60 27.11 12.96
CA ALA A 411 13.06 28.37 12.47
C ALA A 411 13.40 29.54 13.42
N ALA A 412 13.28 29.33 14.74
CA ALA A 412 13.65 30.31 15.75
C ALA A 412 15.15 30.63 15.75
N ALA A 413 15.99 29.68 15.34
CA ALA A 413 17.43 29.88 15.11
C ALA A 413 17.75 30.59 13.77
N GLY A 414 16.74 30.98 12.99
CA GLY A 414 16.89 31.71 11.74
C GLY A 414 17.22 30.85 10.51
N LEU A 415 17.09 29.52 10.61
CA LEU A 415 17.37 28.61 9.49
C LEU A 415 16.17 28.49 8.55
N LEU A 416 16.44 28.20 7.27
CA LEU A 416 15.37 27.82 6.34
C LEU A 416 14.90 26.41 6.66
N VAL A 417 13.63 26.29 7.04
CA VAL A 417 13.05 25.03 7.50
C VAL A 417 12.28 24.33 6.39
N LYS A 418 12.58 23.04 6.23
CA LYS A 418 11.95 22.14 5.27
C LYS A 418 11.39 20.90 5.95
N SER A 419 10.32 20.34 5.37
CA SER A 419 9.79 19.04 5.78
C SER A 419 9.27 18.25 4.58
N GLY A 420 8.80 17.03 4.85
CA GLY A 420 8.32 16.11 3.84
C GLY A 420 7.20 15.22 4.37
N LEU A 421 6.29 14.82 3.46
CA LEU A 421 5.23 13.86 3.69
C LEU A 421 5.21 12.81 2.56
N MET A 422 4.96 11.57 2.96
CA MET A 422 4.64 10.49 2.05
C MET A 422 3.12 10.29 2.01
N LEU A 423 2.58 10.19 0.80
CA LEU A 423 1.15 9.99 0.54
C LEU A 423 0.87 8.55 0.10
N GLY A 424 -0.35 8.08 0.38
CA GLY A 424 -0.77 6.71 0.09
C GLY A 424 -0.73 5.76 1.29
N LEU A 425 -0.49 6.27 2.50
CA LEU A 425 -0.47 5.51 3.75
C LEU A 425 -1.86 5.42 4.42
N GLY A 426 -2.87 6.06 3.82
CA GLY A 426 -4.25 6.11 4.33
C GLY A 426 -4.61 7.43 4.99
N GLU A 427 -3.82 8.47 4.74
CA GLU A 427 -4.09 9.85 5.15
C GLU A 427 -5.30 10.45 4.41
N GLU A 428 -6.12 11.23 5.11
CA GLU A 428 -7.23 11.97 4.52
C GLU A 428 -6.86 13.43 4.21
N LEU A 429 -7.55 14.04 3.24
CA LEU A 429 -7.33 15.44 2.87
C LEU A 429 -7.49 16.41 4.06
N LYS A 430 -8.44 16.15 4.97
CA LYS A 430 -8.65 16.99 6.17
C LYS A 430 -7.45 16.94 7.11
N GLU A 431 -6.80 15.78 7.22
CA GLU A 431 -5.61 15.57 8.04
C GLU A 431 -4.40 16.24 7.40
N LEU A 432 -4.24 16.12 6.08
CA LEU A 432 -3.19 16.82 5.33
C LEU A 432 -3.28 18.34 5.49
N LYS A 433 -4.49 18.91 5.39
CA LYS A 433 -4.72 20.34 5.65
C LYS A 433 -4.28 20.74 7.05
N GLN A 434 -4.57 19.91 8.05
CA GLN A 434 -4.14 20.17 9.43
C GLN A 434 -2.60 20.16 9.53
N VAL A 435 -1.95 19.16 8.93
CA VAL A 435 -0.48 19.08 8.90
C VAL A 435 0.14 20.30 8.20
N PHE A 436 -0.45 20.81 7.11
CA PHE A 436 0.05 22.01 6.45
C PHE A 436 -0.01 23.23 7.37
N LYS A 437 -1.11 23.41 8.12
CA LYS A 437 -1.22 24.49 9.12
C LYS A 437 -0.16 24.34 10.21
N ASP A 438 0.07 23.13 10.68
CA ASP A 438 1.02 22.88 11.76
C ASP A 438 2.47 23.08 11.31
N LEU A 439 2.80 22.72 10.06
CA LEU A 439 4.08 23.02 9.43
C LEU A 439 4.33 24.54 9.33
N VAL A 440 3.34 25.29 8.83
CA VAL A 440 3.44 26.76 8.72
C VAL A 440 3.61 27.40 10.09
N ARG A 441 2.86 26.95 11.10
CA ARG A 441 3.02 27.42 12.50
C ARG A 441 4.40 27.12 13.08
N ALA A 442 5.00 26.00 12.69
CA ALA A 442 6.36 25.63 13.08
C ALA A 442 7.45 26.39 12.28
N GLY A 443 7.08 27.35 11.42
CA GLY A 443 8.03 28.12 10.62
C GLY A 443 8.59 27.37 9.42
N CYS A 444 7.99 26.23 9.03
CA CYS A 444 8.36 25.51 7.82
C CYS A 444 7.97 26.31 6.58
N VAL A 445 8.92 26.52 5.67
CA VAL A 445 8.72 27.30 4.44
C VAL A 445 8.70 26.42 3.18
N SER A 446 9.31 25.23 3.24
CA SER A 446 9.47 24.32 2.12
C SER A 446 8.91 22.93 2.42
N LEU A 447 8.12 22.37 1.52
CA LEU A 447 7.51 21.05 1.68
C LEU A 447 7.72 20.14 0.46
N THR A 448 8.05 18.88 0.71
CA THR A 448 8.00 17.83 -0.32
C THR A 448 6.85 16.86 -0.10
N LEU A 449 6.07 16.57 -1.15
CA LEU A 449 5.00 15.57 -1.16
C LEU A 449 5.33 14.46 -2.16
N GLY A 450 5.58 13.24 -1.67
CA GLY A 450 5.96 12.08 -2.48
C GLY A 450 5.01 10.89 -2.32
N GLN A 451 4.96 9.97 -3.30
CA GLN A 451 4.24 8.70 -3.14
C GLN A 451 5.03 7.78 -2.21
N TYR A 452 4.35 7.25 -1.20
CA TYR A 452 4.84 6.11 -0.42
C TYR A 452 4.94 4.89 -1.31
N LEU A 453 6.12 4.27 -1.36
CA LEU A 453 6.37 3.01 -2.05
C LEU A 453 6.95 2.04 -1.02
N PRO A 454 6.23 0.97 -0.63
CA PRO A 454 6.72 0.04 0.37
C PRO A 454 7.97 -0.70 -0.14
N PRO A 455 9.07 -0.75 0.64
CA PRO A 455 10.27 -1.49 0.24
C PRO A 455 10.03 -3.00 0.12
N SER A 456 9.17 -3.56 0.97
CA SER A 456 8.75 -4.97 0.94
C SER A 456 7.33 -5.13 1.49
N ALA A 457 6.79 -6.35 1.42
CA ALA A 457 5.48 -6.69 1.99
C ALA A 457 5.42 -6.57 3.53
N ASP A 458 6.57 -6.58 4.22
CA ASP A 458 6.64 -6.51 5.68
C ASP A 458 6.55 -5.07 6.21
N HIS A 459 6.55 -4.08 5.33
CA HIS A 459 6.47 -2.65 5.65
C HIS A 459 5.01 -2.18 5.82
N ALA A 460 4.81 -0.91 6.14
CA ALA A 460 3.47 -0.33 6.19
C ALA A 460 2.72 -0.59 4.87
N PRO A 461 1.43 -0.98 4.91
CA PRO A 461 0.71 -1.28 3.69
C PRO A 461 0.48 0.00 2.87
N LEU A 462 0.66 -0.11 1.56
CA LEU A 462 0.22 0.91 0.62
C LEU A 462 -1.32 0.87 0.55
N VAL A 463 -1.97 1.96 0.90
CA VAL A 463 -3.44 2.08 0.84
C VAL A 463 -3.91 2.54 -0.54
N ARG A 464 -3.21 3.49 -1.15
CA ARG A 464 -3.56 4.00 -2.49
C ARG A 464 -2.38 4.62 -3.23
N TYR A 465 -2.44 4.57 -4.56
CA TYR A 465 -1.60 5.40 -5.42
C TYR A 465 -2.25 6.76 -5.65
N VAL A 466 -1.54 7.83 -5.35
CA VAL A 466 -1.96 9.21 -5.56
C VAL A 466 -1.64 9.60 -7.01
N SER A 467 -2.61 10.21 -7.68
CA SER A 467 -2.48 10.63 -9.07
C SER A 467 -1.61 11.90 -9.20
N PRO A 468 -0.92 12.12 -10.34
CA PRO A 468 -0.20 13.37 -10.58
C PRO A 468 -1.08 14.62 -10.44
N GLU A 469 -2.35 14.55 -10.85
CA GLU A 469 -3.32 15.63 -10.73
C GLU A 469 -3.64 15.94 -9.26
N GLU A 470 -3.74 14.91 -8.42
CA GLU A 470 -3.93 15.09 -6.99
C GLU A 470 -2.69 15.70 -6.32
N PHE A 471 -1.48 15.28 -6.69
CA PHE A 471 -0.25 15.94 -6.23
C PHE A 471 -0.23 17.43 -6.61
N ALA A 472 -0.62 17.79 -7.83
CA ALA A 472 -0.71 19.19 -8.26
C ALA A 472 -1.74 19.99 -7.45
N ARG A 473 -2.91 19.40 -7.14
CA ARG A 473 -3.91 20.04 -6.27
C ARG A 473 -3.40 20.24 -4.85
N LEU A 474 -2.74 19.23 -4.29
CA LEU A 474 -2.15 19.31 -2.94
C LEU A 474 -1.01 20.34 -2.88
N LYS A 475 -0.20 20.45 -3.94
CA LYS A 475 0.80 21.52 -4.08
C LYS A 475 0.17 22.90 -3.96
N ASN A 476 -0.82 23.18 -4.79
CA ASN A 476 -1.49 24.48 -4.81
C ASN A 476 -2.18 24.78 -3.47
N LEU A 477 -2.78 23.77 -2.86
CA LEU A 477 -3.38 23.88 -1.53
C LEU A 477 -2.34 24.24 -0.47
N ALA A 478 -1.23 23.49 -0.40
CA ALA A 478 -0.13 23.74 0.53
C ALA A 478 0.44 25.16 0.38
N LEU A 479 0.66 25.62 -0.86
CA LEU A 479 1.10 26.99 -1.17
C LEU A 479 0.09 28.03 -0.69
N SER A 480 -1.21 27.85 -0.99
CA SER A 480 -2.28 28.76 -0.57
C SER A 480 -2.45 28.86 0.95
N MET A 481 -1.90 27.88 1.69
CA MET A 481 -1.97 27.81 3.16
C MET A 481 -0.74 28.43 3.85
N GLY A 482 0.23 28.95 3.10
CA GLY A 482 1.37 29.71 3.63
C GLY A 482 2.74 29.06 3.47
N LEU A 483 2.83 27.87 2.87
CA LEU A 483 4.14 27.34 2.46
C LEU A 483 4.64 28.12 1.24
N ARG A 484 5.93 28.46 1.21
CA ARG A 484 6.52 29.26 0.11
C ARG A 484 6.91 28.40 -1.07
N GLN A 485 7.47 27.21 -0.80
CA GLN A 485 7.93 26.29 -1.82
C GLN A 485 7.39 24.89 -1.59
N VAL A 486 6.84 24.29 -2.65
CA VAL A 486 6.30 22.94 -2.58
C VAL A 486 6.68 22.13 -3.82
N ALA A 487 7.44 21.06 -3.61
CA ALA A 487 7.66 20.02 -4.62
C ALA A 487 6.67 18.88 -4.36
N ALA A 488 5.82 18.56 -5.34
CA ALA A 488 4.83 17.50 -5.20
C ALA A 488 4.79 16.64 -6.45
N GLY A 489 4.85 15.33 -6.27
CA GLY A 489 4.74 14.38 -7.37
C GLY A 489 5.03 12.96 -6.92
N PRO A 490 4.67 11.95 -7.75
CA PRO A 490 4.75 10.55 -7.34
C PRO A 490 6.18 10.14 -6.92
N LEU A 491 7.19 10.61 -7.64
CA LEU A 491 8.58 10.24 -7.40
C LEU A 491 9.37 11.30 -6.62
N VAL A 492 8.71 12.35 -6.12
CA VAL A 492 9.37 13.33 -5.26
C VAL A 492 9.86 12.65 -3.97
N ARG A 493 11.06 13.05 -3.53
CA ARG A 493 11.71 12.66 -2.28
C ARG A 493 12.27 13.93 -1.62
N SER A 494 12.53 13.89 -0.32
CA SER A 494 13.05 15.07 0.42
C SER A 494 14.29 15.68 -0.23
N SER A 495 15.18 14.87 -0.80
CA SER A 495 16.41 15.32 -1.45
C SER A 495 16.35 15.38 -2.99
N TYR A 496 15.22 15.02 -3.60
CA TYR A 496 15.11 15.02 -5.07
C TYR A 496 15.00 16.45 -5.59
N ARG A 497 15.99 16.88 -6.39
CA ARG A 497 16.11 18.24 -6.94
C ARG A 497 16.02 19.32 -5.86
N ALA A 498 16.65 19.07 -4.70
CA ALA A 498 16.61 19.96 -3.54
C ALA A 498 17.21 21.34 -3.86
N GLU A 499 18.23 21.38 -4.70
CA GLU A 499 18.88 22.58 -5.21
C GLU A 499 17.89 23.50 -5.94
N GLU A 500 16.99 22.93 -6.76
CA GLU A 500 16.01 23.72 -7.51
C GLU A 500 14.97 24.36 -6.60
N LEU A 501 14.55 23.61 -5.57
CA LEU A 501 13.63 24.13 -4.56
C LEU A 501 14.26 25.27 -3.75
N PHE A 502 15.55 25.16 -3.43
CA PHE A 502 16.30 26.20 -2.72
C PHE A 502 16.49 27.46 -3.58
N TYR A 503 17.00 27.32 -4.80
CA TYR A 503 17.27 28.47 -5.66
C TYR A 503 15.98 29.17 -6.13
N ALA A 504 14.87 28.44 -6.28
CA ALA A 504 13.56 29.05 -6.53
C ALA A 504 13.08 29.92 -5.34
N ASP A 505 13.30 29.48 -4.09
CA ASP A 505 13.00 30.30 -2.90
C ASP A 505 13.90 31.53 -2.81
N GLN A 506 15.19 31.38 -3.16
CA GLN A 506 16.13 32.49 -3.16
C GLN A 506 15.73 33.55 -4.20
N GLN A 507 15.47 33.15 -5.44
CA GLN A 507 15.03 34.05 -6.50
C GLN A 507 13.72 34.77 -6.13
N ALA A 508 12.76 34.06 -5.53
CA ALA A 508 11.49 34.65 -5.09
C ALA A 508 11.63 35.63 -3.91
N ARG A 509 12.75 35.61 -3.18
CA ARG A 509 13.05 36.59 -2.10
C ARG A 509 13.79 37.83 -2.61
N GLU A 510 14.49 37.70 -3.73
CA GLU A 510 15.26 38.77 -4.36
C GLU A 510 14.44 39.59 -5.37
N ALA A 511 13.35 39.01 -5.89
CA ALA A 511 12.34 39.68 -6.71
C ALA A 511 11.29 40.40 -5.85
#